data_AF-A0A945CJQ5-F1
#
_entry.id   AF-A0A945CJQ5-F1
#
_cell.length_a   1.000
_cell.length_b   1.000
_cell.length_c   1.000
_cell.angle_alpha   90.00
_cell.angle_beta   90.00
_cell.angle_gamma   90.00
#
_symmetry.space_group_name_H-M   'P 1'
#
loop_
_entity.id
_entity.type
_entity.pdbx_description
1 polymer ?
#
loop_
_entity_poly.entity_id
_entity_poly.type
_entity_poly.pdbx_seq_one_letter_code
_entity_poly.pdbx_strand_id
1 'polypeptide(L)'
;MRAERYEETYQLASSILDQYEQDDDFRVRISFFAGAALSKVAEEFSQDLQAISHLTYTIENFEKLEFAQAASLEGFKQDVYFHAASILQKYILHTQFDTDSSTIKEESFDDLAAAAMLLRVSRGSIVILVGHTDSVGDADYNMDLSSRRADSVKQYLVDRGADPRRTITRGEGESQPVASNDTPEGRRENRRVNVLMAQTDVIGDMQEARARLERGAVLEADGDLDGAIAEYEKGVAAKADFDEVILALVNACVNRGLARTAEGSFDAALADYHRVMEFGIALDILHYNIGCNYSLQNDPEEAVVHLRKALENGFDQIDHIGQDTDWDNVRDTGAFKMLMEEYPAPPGGDDLPTRSDL
;
A
#
# COMPACT_ATOMS: atom_id res chain seq x y z
N MET A 1 -24.59 1.39 -0.12
CA MET A 1 -23.48 1.59 0.84
C MET A 1 -22.48 2.68 0.43
N ARG A 2 -21.60 2.54 -0.59
CA ARG A 2 -20.67 3.63 -0.98
C ARG A 2 -21.39 4.88 -1.50
N ALA A 3 -22.38 4.72 -2.39
CA ALA A 3 -23.22 5.81 -2.92
C ALA A 3 -23.98 6.60 -1.84
N GLU A 4 -24.53 5.92 -0.83
CA GLU A 4 -25.28 6.56 0.26
C GLU A 4 -24.37 7.37 1.19
N ARG A 5 -23.15 6.91 1.47
CA ARG A 5 -22.16 7.70 2.24
C ARG A 5 -21.72 8.96 1.49
N TYR A 6 -21.65 8.94 0.15
CA TYR A 6 -21.34 10.12 -0.64
C TYR A 6 -22.47 11.15 -0.55
N GLU A 7 -23.72 10.70 -0.66
CA GLU A 7 -24.88 11.59 -0.52
C GLU A 7 -24.96 12.21 0.88
N GLU A 8 -24.74 11.42 1.94
CA GLU A 8 -24.70 11.95 3.31
C GLU A 8 -23.57 12.96 3.54
N THR A 9 -22.38 12.71 2.98
CA THR A 9 -21.23 13.62 3.10
C THR A 9 -21.46 14.91 2.31
N TYR A 10 -22.06 14.80 1.13
CA TYR A 10 -22.41 15.94 0.27
C TYR A 10 -23.50 16.81 0.91
N GLN A 11 -24.58 16.19 1.40
CA GLN A 11 -25.67 16.89 2.09
C GLN A 11 -25.17 17.58 3.37
N LEU A 12 -24.28 16.93 4.12
CA LEU A 12 -23.67 17.54 5.30
C LEU A 12 -22.77 18.73 4.92
N ALA A 13 -21.91 18.58 3.92
CA ALA A 13 -21.04 19.67 3.44
C ALA A 13 -21.87 20.87 2.93
N SER A 14 -22.95 20.61 2.17
CA SER A 14 -23.88 21.63 1.68
C SER A 14 -24.59 22.35 2.84
N SER A 15 -25.10 21.62 3.83
CA SER A 15 -25.79 22.22 4.98
C SER A 15 -24.88 23.11 5.84
N ILE A 16 -23.58 22.80 5.88
CA ILE A 16 -22.60 23.62 6.59
C ILE A 16 -22.25 24.85 5.75
N LEU A 17 -22.09 24.71 4.43
CA LEU A 17 -21.88 25.85 3.53
C LEU A 17 -23.01 26.89 3.63
N ASP A 18 -24.26 26.43 3.76
CA ASP A 18 -25.44 27.28 3.93
C ASP A 18 -25.44 28.05 5.26
N GLN A 19 -24.74 27.56 6.30
CA GLN A 19 -24.63 28.25 7.59
C GLN A 19 -23.67 29.45 7.56
N TYR A 20 -22.80 29.55 6.55
CA TYR A 20 -21.78 30.58 6.43
C TYR A 20 -21.98 31.47 5.19
N GLU A 21 -23.24 31.59 4.73
CA GLU A 21 -23.63 32.23 3.46
C GLU A 21 -23.19 33.71 3.30
N GLN A 22 -22.86 34.40 4.39
CA GLN A 22 -22.57 35.83 4.43
C GLN A 22 -21.06 36.20 4.45
N ASP A 23 -20.16 35.22 4.45
CA ASP A 23 -18.71 35.45 4.46
C ASP A 23 -18.05 34.93 3.18
N ASP A 24 -17.82 35.84 2.23
CA ASP A 24 -17.30 35.52 0.90
C ASP A 24 -15.86 34.98 0.94
N ASP A 25 -15.02 35.42 1.90
CA ASP A 25 -13.63 34.95 2.03
C ASP A 25 -13.59 33.53 2.62
N PHE A 26 -14.48 33.26 3.58
CA PHE A 26 -14.69 31.93 4.14
C PHE A 26 -15.29 30.95 3.10
N ARG A 27 -16.22 31.41 2.24
CA ARG A 27 -16.75 30.62 1.11
C ARG A 27 -15.66 30.26 0.11
N VAL A 28 -14.77 31.18 -0.23
CA VAL A 28 -13.65 30.90 -1.17
C VAL A 28 -12.68 29.89 -0.56
N ARG A 29 -12.35 30.01 0.74
CA ARG A 29 -11.51 29.05 1.46
C ARG A 29 -12.15 27.66 1.52
N ILE A 30 -13.43 27.56 1.90
CA ILE A 30 -14.13 26.26 1.93
C ILE A 30 -14.32 25.70 0.52
N SER A 31 -14.61 26.52 -0.49
CA SER A 31 -14.74 26.06 -1.88
C SER A 31 -13.40 25.57 -2.44
N PHE A 32 -12.27 26.10 -1.96
CA PHE A 32 -10.94 25.58 -2.25
C PHE A 32 -10.71 24.20 -1.58
N PHE A 33 -11.15 24.02 -0.33
CA PHE A 33 -11.06 22.72 0.36
C PHE A 33 -12.04 21.67 -0.19
N ALA A 34 -13.28 22.05 -0.51
CA ALA A 34 -14.29 21.20 -1.14
C ALA A 34 -13.96 20.93 -2.61
N GLY A 35 -13.39 21.90 -3.30
CA GLY A 35 -12.81 21.78 -4.63
C GLY A 35 -11.59 20.87 -4.65
N ALA A 36 -10.72 20.89 -3.62
CA ALA A 36 -9.63 19.93 -3.46
C ALA A 36 -10.15 18.53 -3.16
N ALA A 37 -11.23 18.39 -2.39
CA ALA A 37 -11.89 17.10 -2.14
C ALA A 37 -12.57 16.52 -3.40
N LEU A 38 -13.22 17.37 -4.21
CA LEU A 38 -13.86 16.98 -5.49
C LEU A 38 -12.84 16.80 -6.62
N SER A 39 -11.79 17.63 -6.66
CA SER A 39 -10.67 17.48 -7.59
C SER A 39 -9.90 16.20 -7.28
N LYS A 40 -9.81 15.77 -6.01
CA LYS A 40 -9.25 14.47 -5.63
C LYS A 40 -10.09 13.29 -6.13
N VAL A 41 -11.41 13.40 -6.22
CA VAL A 41 -12.27 12.40 -6.89
C VAL A 41 -11.99 12.35 -8.40
N ALA A 42 -11.71 13.50 -9.02
CA ALA A 42 -11.34 13.58 -10.43
C ALA A 42 -9.87 13.17 -10.70
N GLU A 43 -8.97 13.37 -9.73
CA GLU A 43 -7.55 13.02 -9.76
C GLU A 43 -7.33 11.55 -9.41
N GLU A 44 -8.17 10.94 -8.55
CA GLU A 44 -8.26 9.48 -8.35
C GLU A 44 -8.62 8.76 -9.65
N PHE A 45 -9.51 9.34 -10.48
CA PHE A 45 -9.78 8.85 -11.84
C PHE A 45 -8.61 9.05 -12.84
N SER A 46 -7.59 9.87 -12.50
CA SER A 46 -6.44 10.22 -13.35
C SER A 46 -5.10 9.64 -12.86
N GLN A 47 -4.96 9.33 -11.58
CA GLN A 47 -3.77 8.77 -10.91
C GLN A 47 -3.62 7.26 -11.14
N ASP A 48 -4.68 6.62 -11.63
CA ASP A 48 -4.72 5.21 -12.06
C ASP A 48 -3.73 4.87 -13.20
N LEU A 49 -3.10 5.86 -13.86
CA LEU A 49 -2.26 5.63 -15.05
C LEU A 49 -0.75 5.93 -14.90
N GLN A 50 -0.25 6.49 -13.78
CA GLN A 50 1.19 6.86 -13.63
C GLN A 50 1.90 6.46 -12.31
N ALA A 51 1.23 5.99 -11.26
CA ALA A 51 1.89 5.63 -9.99
C ALA A 51 2.63 4.26 -10.01
N ILE A 52 2.42 3.47 -11.06
CA ILE A 52 3.00 2.14 -11.30
C ILE A 52 4.51 2.16 -11.62
N SER A 53 5.16 3.32 -11.83
CA SER A 53 6.57 3.35 -12.28
C SER A 53 7.63 3.49 -11.17
N HIS A 54 7.29 4.02 -9.99
CA HIS A 54 8.28 4.82 -9.23
C HIS A 54 8.48 4.48 -7.74
N LEU A 55 8.02 3.33 -7.23
CA LEU A 55 8.53 2.88 -5.93
C LEU A 55 8.99 1.42 -5.88
N THR A 56 9.44 0.88 -7.01
CA THR A 56 10.85 0.75 -7.46
C THR A 56 11.99 1.14 -6.45
N TYR A 57 11.72 1.41 -5.19
CA TYR A 57 12.63 1.69 -4.07
C TYR A 57 12.45 0.67 -2.92
N THR A 58 11.43 -0.20 -3.01
CA THR A 58 11.49 -1.64 -2.62
C THR A 58 12.82 -2.30 -3.00
N ILE A 59 13.56 -1.68 -3.92
CA ILE A 59 14.79 -2.17 -4.50
C ILE A 59 15.96 -2.38 -3.55
N GLU A 60 16.20 -1.64 -2.46
CA GLU A 60 17.60 -1.69 -1.97
C GLU A 60 17.93 -2.70 -0.86
N ASN A 61 17.35 -2.71 0.35
CA ASN A 61 18.28 -3.04 1.46
C ASN A 61 17.81 -3.44 2.88
N PHE A 62 16.68 -4.09 3.16
CA PHE A 62 16.46 -4.53 4.56
C PHE A 62 16.22 -6.03 4.74
N GLU A 63 17.28 -6.77 4.39
CA GLU A 63 17.55 -8.14 4.81
C GLU A 63 17.73 -8.29 6.35
N LYS A 64 17.23 -9.41 6.89
CA LYS A 64 17.58 -10.13 8.16
C LYS A 64 16.66 -10.00 9.40
N LEU A 65 15.83 -11.03 9.56
CA LEU A 65 15.64 -11.93 10.73
C LEU A 65 15.43 -11.38 12.17
N GLU A 66 14.31 -11.86 12.77
CA GLU A 66 13.97 -12.16 14.18
C GLU A 66 14.03 -11.07 15.29
N PHE A 67 12.91 -10.83 16.01
CA PHE A 67 12.77 -11.15 17.45
C PHE A 67 11.37 -10.91 18.08
N ALA A 68 10.93 -11.92 18.83
CA ALA A 68 9.83 -12.13 19.80
C ALA A 68 8.96 -10.97 20.37
N GLN A 69 7.63 -11.17 20.21
CA GLN A 69 6.51 -11.20 21.19
C GLN A 69 6.33 -10.16 22.33
N ALA A 70 7.16 -9.13 22.49
CA ALA A 70 6.88 -8.02 23.44
C ALA A 70 6.87 -6.61 22.79
N ALA A 71 7.29 -6.51 21.53
CA ALA A 71 7.29 -5.27 20.73
C ALA A 71 5.94 -4.94 20.06
N SER A 72 4.90 -5.76 20.29
CA SER A 72 3.71 -5.82 19.42
C SER A 72 2.71 -4.67 19.56
N LEU A 73 2.87 -3.75 20.52
CA LEU A 73 2.00 -2.56 20.61
C LEU A 73 2.72 -1.28 20.16
N GLU A 74 4.01 -1.16 20.45
CA GLU A 74 4.81 0.02 20.13
C GLU A 74 5.36 -0.06 18.70
N GLY A 75 5.81 -1.24 18.27
CA GLY A 75 6.11 -1.54 16.86
C GLY A 75 4.85 -1.49 16.00
N PHE A 76 3.73 -2.04 16.49
CA PHE A 76 2.43 -1.91 15.80
C PHE A 76 1.97 -0.46 15.67
N LYS A 77 2.13 0.38 16.70
CA LYS A 77 1.90 1.82 16.58
C LYS A 77 2.78 2.41 15.49
N GLN A 78 4.09 2.12 15.50
CA GLN A 78 5.06 2.65 14.55
C GLN A 78 4.79 2.22 13.10
N ASP A 79 4.40 0.96 12.88
CA ASP A 79 4.06 0.40 11.56
C ASP A 79 2.72 0.95 11.06
N VAL A 80 1.72 1.08 11.95
CA VAL A 80 0.50 1.83 11.66
C VAL A 80 0.84 3.28 11.34
N TYR A 81 1.81 3.93 11.97
CA TYR A 81 2.24 5.28 11.61
C TYR A 81 2.94 5.34 10.25
N PHE A 82 3.78 4.36 9.90
CA PHE A 82 4.54 4.33 8.65
C PHE A 82 3.64 3.99 7.45
N HIS A 83 2.71 3.05 7.61
CA HIS A 83 1.70 2.71 6.60
C HIS A 83 0.52 3.69 6.60
N ALA A 84 0.17 4.28 7.74
CA ALA A 84 -0.72 5.43 7.71
C ALA A 84 -0.02 6.54 6.93
N ALA A 85 1.27 6.85 7.10
CA ALA A 85 1.93 7.94 6.36
C ALA A 85 1.83 7.87 4.83
N SER A 86 1.73 6.67 4.24
CA SER A 86 1.50 6.49 2.79
C SER A 86 0.03 6.71 2.35
N ILE A 87 -0.92 6.67 3.30
CA ILE A 87 -2.37 6.86 3.09
C ILE A 87 -2.88 8.16 3.77
N LEU A 88 -2.06 8.74 4.64
CA LEU A 88 -2.35 9.92 5.44
C LEU A 88 -2.32 11.11 4.52
N GLN A 89 -3.48 11.73 4.34
CA GLN A 89 -3.50 13.04 3.74
C GLN A 89 -2.85 14.01 4.74
N LYS A 90 -1.60 14.38 4.46
CA LYS A 90 -0.85 15.36 5.25
C LYS A 90 -1.36 16.74 4.90
N TYR A 91 -2.15 17.31 5.80
CA TYR A 91 -2.54 18.71 5.77
C TYR A 91 -1.61 19.48 6.70
N ILE A 92 -0.82 20.38 6.13
CA ILE A 92 -0.02 21.31 6.95
C ILE A 92 -0.98 22.37 7.45
N LEU A 93 -1.18 22.41 8.77
CA LEU A 93 -1.93 23.48 9.39
C LEU A 93 -0.94 24.53 9.87
N HIS A 94 -1.03 25.74 9.33
CA HIS A 94 -0.17 26.85 9.73
C HIS A 94 -0.67 27.43 11.05
N THR A 95 -0.58 26.64 12.11
CA THR A 95 -0.84 27.12 13.48
C THR A 95 0.35 27.92 13.97
N GLN A 96 0.15 29.20 14.17
CA GLN A 96 1.16 30.10 14.69
C GLN A 96 1.18 30.09 16.22
N PHE A 97 2.39 30.04 16.75
CA PHE A 97 2.69 30.16 18.17
C PHE A 97 3.75 31.24 18.37
N ASP A 98 3.70 31.94 19.51
CA ASP A 98 4.83 32.73 19.96
C ASP A 98 6.03 31.84 20.31
N THR A 99 7.22 32.44 20.32
CA THR A 99 8.43 31.79 20.84
C THR A 99 8.15 31.31 22.26
N ASP A 100 8.58 30.07 22.56
CA ASP A 100 8.43 29.47 23.88
C ASP A 100 6.98 29.28 24.37
N SER A 101 6.00 29.30 23.45
CA SER A 101 4.59 29.25 23.78
C SER A 101 3.86 28.08 23.10
N SER A 102 2.87 27.53 23.82
CA SER A 102 1.86 26.61 23.29
C SER A 102 0.47 27.26 23.17
N THR A 103 0.38 28.58 23.34
CA THR A 103 -0.85 29.34 23.12
C THR A 103 -1.03 29.58 21.63
N ILE A 104 -2.17 29.14 21.10
CA ILE A 104 -2.55 29.34 19.70
C ILE A 104 -2.83 30.82 19.46
N LYS A 105 -2.26 31.39 18.40
CA LYS A 105 -2.55 32.78 17.99
C LYS A 105 -3.91 32.91 17.30
N GLU A 106 -4.54 34.07 17.46
CA GLU A 106 -5.85 34.37 16.84
C GLU A 106 -5.85 34.17 15.33
N GLU A 107 -4.75 34.51 14.66
CA GLU A 107 -4.53 34.35 13.23
C GLU A 107 -4.69 32.90 12.73
N SER A 108 -4.58 31.91 13.63
CA SER A 108 -4.70 30.50 13.29
C SER A 108 -6.11 29.94 13.48
N PHE A 109 -7.04 30.71 14.06
CA PHE A 109 -8.38 30.20 14.36
C PHE A 109 -9.23 29.92 13.13
N ASP A 110 -9.03 30.64 12.02
CA ASP A 110 -9.77 30.37 10.78
C ASP A 110 -9.35 29.02 10.17
N ASP A 111 -8.04 28.79 10.08
CA ASP A 111 -7.48 27.52 9.60
C ASP A 111 -7.88 26.36 10.51
N LEU A 112 -7.85 26.56 11.83
CA LEU A 112 -8.30 25.57 12.81
C LEU A 112 -9.81 25.32 12.76
N ALA A 113 -10.62 26.32 12.43
CA ALA A 113 -12.06 26.15 12.23
C ALA A 113 -12.36 25.31 10.97
N ALA A 114 -11.64 25.55 9.88
CA ALA A 114 -11.70 24.73 8.67
C ALA A 114 -11.26 23.28 8.96
N ALA A 115 -10.17 23.10 9.71
CA ALA A 115 -9.74 21.78 10.16
C ALA A 115 -10.81 21.09 11.03
N ALA A 116 -11.40 21.78 12.02
CA ALA A 116 -12.47 21.22 12.84
C ALA A 116 -13.68 20.76 12.01
N MET A 117 -14.05 21.52 10.97
CA MET A 117 -15.11 21.15 10.03
C MET A 117 -14.76 19.89 9.25
N LEU A 118 -13.55 19.81 8.70
CA LEU A 118 -13.02 18.65 7.98
C LEU A 118 -13.07 17.38 8.85
N LEU A 119 -12.72 17.50 10.13
CA LEU A 119 -12.76 16.39 11.09
C LEU A 119 -14.19 15.93 11.42
N ARG A 120 -15.15 16.85 11.45
CA ARG A 120 -16.56 16.54 11.71
C ARG A 120 -17.22 15.79 10.55
N VAL A 121 -16.85 16.12 9.31
CA VAL A 121 -17.36 15.42 8.11
C VAL A 121 -16.64 14.10 7.89
N SER A 122 -15.36 14.01 8.26
CA SER A 122 -14.54 12.80 8.14
C SER A 122 -14.77 11.84 9.32
N ARG A 123 -16.01 11.36 9.51
CA ARG A 123 -16.41 10.56 10.70
C ARG A 123 -15.75 9.18 10.83
N GLY A 124 -15.01 8.73 9.83
CA GLY A 124 -14.27 7.48 9.83
C GLY A 124 -12.77 7.68 9.71
N SER A 125 -12.18 8.73 10.30
CA SER A 125 -10.73 8.98 10.25
C SER A 125 -10.08 9.14 11.64
N ILE A 126 -8.89 8.59 11.84
CA ILE A 126 -7.98 8.99 12.91
C ILE A 126 -7.24 10.23 12.47
N VAL A 127 -7.07 11.17 13.39
CA VAL A 127 -6.39 12.44 13.22
C VAL A 127 -5.14 12.39 14.09
N ILE A 128 -3.99 12.64 13.50
CA ILE A 128 -2.71 12.74 14.20
C ILE A 128 -2.24 14.19 14.06
N LEU A 129 -2.07 14.86 15.18
CA LEU A 129 -1.57 16.22 15.28
C LEU A 129 -0.10 16.16 15.67
N VAL A 130 0.78 16.60 14.77
CA VAL A 130 2.23 16.53 14.96
C VAL A 130 2.78 17.92 15.15
N GLY A 131 3.21 18.24 16.37
CA GLY A 131 3.81 19.52 16.70
C GLY A 131 5.29 19.59 16.29
N HIS A 132 5.70 20.77 15.86
CA HIS A 132 7.09 21.07 15.51
C HIS A 132 7.54 22.40 16.15
N THR A 133 8.85 22.50 16.36
CA THR A 133 9.52 23.73 16.80
C THR A 133 10.49 24.22 15.73
N ASP A 134 11.00 25.44 15.93
CA ASP A 134 12.26 25.84 15.29
C ASP A 134 13.45 25.23 16.04
N SER A 135 14.66 25.48 15.55
CA SER A 135 15.89 24.92 16.14
C SER A 135 16.48 25.75 17.30
N VAL A 136 15.68 26.61 17.94
CA VAL A 136 16.15 27.46 19.03
C VAL A 136 15.79 26.80 20.36
N GLY A 137 16.79 26.53 21.20
CA GLY A 137 16.59 25.93 22.52
C GLY A 137 17.23 24.55 22.63
N ASP A 138 16.94 23.87 23.74
CA ASP A 138 17.38 22.50 23.98
C ASP A 138 16.46 21.50 23.25
N ALA A 139 17.01 20.39 22.78
CA ALA A 139 16.26 19.41 21.99
C ALA A 139 15.16 18.71 22.81
N ASP A 140 15.43 18.35 24.07
CA ASP A 140 14.43 17.72 24.95
C ASP A 140 13.32 18.73 25.28
N TYR A 141 13.70 19.99 25.48
CA TYR A 141 12.74 21.07 25.65
C TYR A 141 11.85 21.26 24.42
N ASN A 142 12.43 21.26 23.22
CA ASN A 142 11.70 21.38 21.97
C ASN A 142 10.76 20.19 21.73
N MET A 143 11.13 19.00 22.19
CA MET A 143 10.27 17.81 22.15
C MET A 143 9.04 17.96 23.07
N ASP A 144 9.23 18.46 24.29
CA ASP A 144 8.13 18.75 25.21
C ASP A 144 7.23 19.88 24.68
N LEU A 145 7.82 20.98 24.21
CA LEU A 145 7.09 22.14 23.70
C LEU A 145 6.24 21.80 22.47
N SER A 146 6.79 21.03 21.54
CA SER A 146 6.04 20.56 20.37
C SER A 146 4.86 19.66 20.76
N SER A 147 5.04 18.79 21.76
CA SER A 147 3.95 17.95 22.29
C SER A 147 2.83 18.80 22.90
N ARG A 148 3.17 19.80 23.73
CA ARG A 148 2.20 20.75 24.31
C ARG A 148 1.45 21.56 23.24
N ARG A 149 2.12 21.96 22.15
CA ARG A 149 1.46 22.64 21.02
C ARG A 149 0.44 21.75 20.33
N ALA A 150 0.78 20.49 20.08
CA ALA A 150 -0.15 19.53 19.51
C ALA A 150 -1.37 19.32 20.43
N ASP A 151 -1.16 19.25 21.76
CA ASP A 151 -2.23 19.14 22.74
C ASP A 151 -3.14 20.37 22.78
N SER A 152 -2.60 21.59 22.69
CA SER A 152 -3.41 22.81 22.57
C SER A 152 -4.32 22.78 21.35
N VAL A 153 -3.79 22.33 20.19
CA VAL A 153 -4.58 22.19 18.96
C VAL A 153 -5.63 21.10 19.11
N LYS A 154 -5.28 19.96 19.72
CA LYS A 154 -6.25 18.90 20.03
C LYS A 154 -7.41 19.44 20.85
N GLN A 155 -7.13 20.16 21.93
CA GLN A 155 -8.15 20.71 22.80
C GLN A 155 -9.09 21.63 22.02
N TYR A 156 -8.54 22.54 21.21
CA TYR A 156 -9.32 23.45 20.37
C TYR A 156 -10.26 22.69 19.42
N LEU A 157 -9.77 21.63 18.77
CA LEU A 157 -10.54 20.82 17.82
C LEU A 157 -11.63 20.00 18.54
N VAL A 158 -11.33 19.45 19.72
CA VAL A 158 -12.28 18.69 20.55
C VAL A 158 -13.41 19.61 21.05
N ASP A 159 -13.08 20.83 21.47
CA ASP A 159 -14.08 21.84 21.88
C ASP A 159 -15.05 22.20 20.74
N ARG A 160 -14.65 21.96 19.49
CA ARG A 160 -15.45 22.17 18.28
C ARG A 160 -16.08 20.89 17.73
N GLY A 161 -16.02 19.80 18.48
CA GLY A 161 -16.75 18.56 18.19
C GLY A 161 -15.93 17.49 17.47
N ALA A 162 -14.60 17.60 17.41
CA ALA A 162 -13.75 16.46 17.05
C ALA A 162 -13.83 15.39 18.16
N ASP A 163 -13.86 14.10 17.79
CA ASP A 163 -13.87 13.01 18.77
C ASP A 163 -12.48 12.86 19.41
N PRO A 164 -12.32 13.08 20.73
CA PRO A 164 -11.01 13.03 21.39
C PRO A 164 -10.36 11.64 21.33
N ARG A 165 -11.13 10.57 21.12
CA ARG A 165 -10.62 9.19 20.97
C ARG A 165 -9.97 8.96 19.61
N ARG A 166 -10.29 9.81 18.63
CA ARG A 166 -9.78 9.73 17.25
C ARG A 166 -8.74 10.80 16.96
N THR A 167 -8.46 11.69 17.91
CA THR A 167 -7.45 12.74 17.77
C THR A 167 -6.26 12.45 18.67
N ILE A 168 -5.12 12.11 18.05
CA ILE A 168 -3.87 11.74 18.70
C ILE A 168 -2.87 12.88 18.51
N THR A 169 -2.00 13.11 19.49
CA THR A 169 -0.98 14.17 19.47
C THR A 169 0.42 13.56 19.57
N ARG A 170 1.40 14.21 18.94
CA ARG A 170 2.82 13.85 19.00
C ARG A 170 3.68 15.11 18.84
N GLY A 171 4.77 15.21 19.60
CA GLY A 171 5.84 16.18 19.35
C GLY A 171 6.96 15.56 18.52
N GLU A 172 7.57 16.35 17.65
CA GLU A 172 8.79 15.97 16.90
C GLU A 172 9.94 16.97 17.13
N GLY A 173 9.73 17.97 17.99
CA GLY A 173 10.67 19.08 18.18
C GLY A 173 11.08 19.72 16.85
N GLU A 174 12.39 19.90 16.68
CA GLU A 174 13.01 20.55 15.53
C GLU A 174 13.44 19.58 14.41
N SER A 175 13.16 18.28 14.57
CA SER A 175 13.74 17.21 13.72
C SER A 175 13.29 17.22 12.26
N GLN A 176 12.18 17.91 11.93
CA GLN A 176 11.60 17.96 10.59
C GLN A 176 11.30 19.41 10.17
N PRO A 177 12.33 20.21 9.83
CA PRO A 177 12.14 21.58 9.35
C PRO A 177 11.52 21.58 7.95
N VAL A 178 10.65 22.56 7.69
CA VAL A 178 10.07 22.83 6.36
C VAL A 178 10.62 24.11 5.73
N ALA A 179 11.34 24.92 6.52
CA ALA A 179 12.04 26.12 6.09
C ALA A 179 13.37 26.27 6.84
N SER A 180 14.23 27.20 6.40
CA SER A 180 15.52 27.47 7.07
C SER A 180 15.30 27.98 8.49
N ASN A 181 16.03 27.43 9.46
CA ASN A 181 16.04 27.94 10.83
C ASN A 181 16.92 29.20 11.01
N ASP A 182 17.65 29.61 9.98
CA ASP A 182 18.55 30.76 10.06
C ASP A 182 17.78 32.08 9.99
N THR A 183 16.62 32.10 9.31
CA THR A 183 15.79 33.29 9.16
C THR A 183 14.63 33.34 10.16
N PRO A 184 14.24 34.53 10.66
CA PRO A 184 13.05 34.69 11.49
C PRO A 184 11.77 34.12 10.85
N GLU A 185 11.64 34.31 9.54
CA GLU A 185 10.51 33.84 8.73
C GLU A 185 10.49 32.31 8.67
N GLY A 186 11.63 31.67 8.37
CA GLY A 186 11.68 30.21 8.28
C GLY A 186 11.51 29.54 9.65
N ARG A 187 12.01 30.15 10.73
CA ARG A 187 11.69 29.70 12.10
C ARG A 187 10.19 29.78 12.38
N ARG A 188 9.50 30.82 11.93
CA ARG A 188 8.05 30.93 12.08
C ARG A 188 7.32 29.81 11.33
N GLU A 189 7.73 29.47 10.11
CA GLU A 189 7.17 28.33 9.38
C GLU A 189 7.45 26.97 10.04
N ASN A 190 8.59 26.83 10.74
CA ASN A 190 8.92 25.61 11.48
C ASN A 190 8.09 25.44 12.76
N ARG A 191 7.65 26.53 13.40
CA ARG A 191 6.74 26.52 14.56
C ARG A 191 5.30 26.26 14.12
N ARG A 192 4.96 24.99 13.86
CA ARG A 192 3.67 24.57 13.28
C ARG A 192 3.13 23.29 13.93
N VAL A 193 1.89 22.93 13.60
CA VAL A 193 1.29 21.62 13.88
C VAL A 193 0.77 21.03 12.57
N ASN A 194 1.26 19.87 12.17
CA ASN A 194 0.72 19.16 11.02
C ASN A 194 -0.51 18.35 11.43
N VAL A 195 -1.51 18.25 10.55
CA VAL A 195 -2.68 17.39 10.69
C VAL A 195 -2.55 16.25 9.70
N LEU A 196 -2.46 15.02 10.19
CA LEU A 196 -2.46 13.82 9.37
C LEU A 196 -3.80 13.11 9.58
N MET A 197 -4.52 12.78 8.52
CA MET A 197 -5.80 12.06 8.60
C MET A 197 -5.74 10.72 7.90
N ALA A 198 -6.04 9.63 8.61
CA ALA A 198 -6.11 8.27 8.06
C ALA A 198 -7.52 7.73 8.27
N GLN A 199 -8.12 7.12 7.25
CA GLN A 199 -9.43 6.51 7.41
C GLN A 199 -9.35 5.23 8.27
N THR A 200 -10.17 5.12 9.33
CA THR A 200 -10.29 3.96 10.22
C THR A 200 -10.71 2.70 9.49
N ASP A 201 -11.54 2.83 8.46
CA ASP A 201 -12.02 1.69 7.67
C ASP A 201 -10.85 1.07 6.89
N VAL A 202 -9.97 1.91 6.33
CA VAL A 202 -8.71 1.47 5.69
C VAL A 202 -7.78 0.79 6.70
N ILE A 203 -7.70 1.28 7.94
CA ILE A 203 -6.90 0.63 9.00
C ILE A 203 -7.49 -0.74 9.35
N GLY A 204 -8.82 -0.85 9.49
CA GLY A 204 -9.49 -2.12 9.76
C GLY A 204 -9.32 -3.14 8.63
N ASP A 205 -9.48 -2.69 7.38
CA ASP A 205 -9.29 -3.51 6.18
C ASP A 205 -7.83 -4.01 6.09
N MET A 206 -6.85 -3.16 6.38
CA MET A 206 -5.43 -3.56 6.44
C MET A 206 -5.14 -4.54 7.60
N GLN A 207 -5.72 -4.32 8.78
CA GLN A 207 -5.56 -5.23 9.92
C GLN A 207 -6.13 -6.62 9.61
N GLU A 208 -7.31 -6.67 8.99
CA GLU A 208 -7.91 -7.93 8.58
C GLU A 208 -7.07 -8.60 7.49
N ALA A 209 -6.62 -7.86 6.48
CA ALA A 209 -5.75 -8.39 5.43
C ALA A 209 -4.45 -8.98 6.01
N ARG A 210 -3.82 -8.32 6.99
CA ARG A 210 -2.62 -8.83 7.65
C ARG A 210 -2.87 -10.04 8.54
N ALA A 211 -3.98 -10.05 9.29
CA ALA A 211 -4.36 -11.22 10.07
C ALA A 211 -4.62 -12.44 9.18
N ARG A 212 -5.15 -12.23 7.97
CA ARG A 212 -5.31 -13.28 6.96
C ARG A 212 -3.97 -13.75 6.40
N LEU A 213 -3.04 -12.83 6.11
CA LEU A 213 -1.68 -13.15 5.70
C LEU A 213 -0.98 -14.07 6.72
N GLU A 214 -0.99 -13.69 8.00
CA GLU A 214 -0.35 -14.46 9.06
C GLU A 214 -0.97 -15.85 9.22
N ARG A 215 -2.30 -15.95 9.16
CA ARG A 215 -3.00 -17.26 9.20
C ARG A 215 -2.65 -18.13 8.01
N GLY A 216 -2.62 -17.56 6.80
CA GLY A 216 -2.27 -18.30 5.59
C GLY A 216 -0.83 -18.82 5.63
N ALA A 217 0.12 -18.01 6.12
CA ALA A 217 1.52 -18.41 6.23
C ALA A 217 1.73 -19.59 7.20
N VAL A 218 0.97 -19.65 8.30
CA VAL A 218 0.99 -20.79 9.23
C VAL A 218 0.48 -22.05 8.54
N LEU A 219 -0.61 -21.96 7.79
CA LEU A 219 -1.17 -23.10 7.05
C LEU A 219 -0.21 -23.60 5.96
N GLU A 220 0.46 -22.69 5.26
CA GLU A 220 1.48 -23.01 4.26
C GLU A 220 2.68 -23.73 4.88
N ALA A 221 3.14 -23.28 6.06
CA ALA A 221 4.19 -23.96 6.82
C ALA A 221 3.79 -25.38 7.28
N ASP A 222 2.49 -25.59 7.53
CA ASP A 222 1.91 -26.90 7.84
C ASP A 222 1.63 -27.75 6.58
N GLY A 223 1.87 -27.21 5.38
CA GLY A 223 1.63 -27.87 4.09
C GLY A 223 0.18 -27.82 3.60
N ASP A 224 -0.72 -27.13 4.31
CA ASP A 224 -2.12 -26.93 3.91
C ASP A 224 -2.25 -25.74 2.94
N LEU A 225 -1.88 -25.98 1.68
CA LEU A 225 -1.97 -24.97 0.62
C LEU A 225 -3.42 -24.54 0.32
N ASP A 226 -4.39 -25.45 0.45
CA ASP A 226 -5.80 -25.13 0.24
C ASP A 226 -6.31 -24.15 1.31
N GLY A 227 -5.99 -24.42 2.58
CA GLY A 227 -6.28 -23.53 3.70
C GLY A 227 -5.56 -22.19 3.57
N ALA A 228 -4.28 -22.19 3.20
CA ALA A 228 -3.48 -20.99 3.01
C ALA A 228 -4.09 -20.05 1.96
N ILE A 229 -4.40 -20.59 0.78
CA ILE A 229 -5.02 -19.84 -0.33
C ILE A 229 -6.37 -19.25 0.12
N ALA A 230 -7.20 -20.03 0.82
CA ALA A 230 -8.50 -19.55 1.29
C ALA A 230 -8.37 -18.38 2.30
N GLU A 231 -7.31 -18.35 3.11
CA GLU A 231 -7.03 -17.20 3.98
C GLU A 231 -6.52 -16.01 3.18
N TYR A 232 -5.59 -16.19 2.25
CA TYR A 232 -5.09 -15.10 1.41
C TYR A 232 -6.20 -14.45 0.56
N GLU A 233 -7.12 -15.23 0.00
CA GLU A 233 -8.27 -14.68 -0.74
C GLU A 233 -9.18 -13.78 0.12
N LYS A 234 -9.41 -14.15 1.38
CA LYS A 234 -10.12 -13.30 2.33
C LYS A 234 -9.31 -12.03 2.64
N GLY A 235 -7.99 -12.11 2.65
CA GLY A 235 -7.11 -10.96 2.82
C GLY A 235 -7.20 -9.98 1.65
N VAL A 236 -7.16 -10.46 0.41
CA VAL A 236 -7.39 -9.65 -0.80
C VAL A 236 -8.79 -9.04 -0.78
N ALA A 237 -9.81 -9.80 -0.36
CA ALA A 237 -11.17 -9.29 -0.26
C ALA A 237 -11.31 -8.17 0.79
N ALA A 238 -10.50 -8.20 1.85
CA ALA A 238 -10.44 -7.14 2.85
C ALA A 238 -9.71 -5.91 2.32
N LYS A 239 -8.55 -6.08 1.67
CA LYS A 239 -7.76 -5.00 1.09
C LYS A 239 -7.18 -5.43 -0.27
N ALA A 240 -7.86 -5.01 -1.34
CA ALA A 240 -7.58 -5.48 -2.70
C ALA A 240 -6.23 -5.00 -3.28
N ASP A 241 -5.64 -3.97 -2.69
CA ASP A 241 -4.37 -3.33 -3.03
C ASP A 241 -3.32 -3.57 -1.93
N PHE A 242 -3.37 -4.72 -1.25
CA PHE A 242 -2.36 -5.12 -0.28
C PHE A 242 -1.39 -6.15 -0.86
N ASP A 243 -0.28 -5.62 -1.40
CA ASP A 243 0.70 -6.37 -2.19
C ASP A 243 1.24 -7.62 -1.50
N GLU A 244 1.48 -7.56 -0.18
CA GLU A 244 1.99 -8.71 0.60
C GLU A 244 1.05 -9.93 0.49
N VAL A 245 -0.26 -9.70 0.57
CA VAL A 245 -1.26 -10.78 0.49
C VAL A 245 -1.45 -11.26 -0.94
N ILE A 246 -1.40 -10.36 -1.93
CA ILE A 246 -1.49 -10.74 -3.34
C ILE A 246 -0.29 -11.63 -3.70
N LEU A 247 0.92 -11.24 -3.31
CA LEU A 247 2.12 -12.03 -3.58
C LEU A 247 2.08 -13.40 -2.90
N ALA A 248 1.62 -13.46 -1.64
CA ALA A 248 1.45 -14.73 -0.94
C ALA A 248 0.42 -15.63 -1.63
N LEU A 249 -0.71 -15.08 -2.07
CA LEU A 249 -1.73 -15.80 -2.85
C LEU A 249 -1.16 -16.32 -4.17
N VAL A 250 -0.41 -15.50 -4.89
CA VAL A 250 0.22 -15.88 -6.16
C VAL A 250 1.17 -17.05 -5.96
N ASN A 251 2.07 -16.97 -4.98
CA ASN A 251 3.03 -18.04 -4.68
C ASN A 251 2.33 -19.33 -4.28
N ALA A 252 1.33 -19.27 -3.41
CA ALA A 252 0.58 -20.43 -2.98
C ALA A 252 -0.18 -21.09 -4.14
N CYS A 253 -0.82 -20.30 -5.02
CA CYS A 253 -1.46 -20.80 -6.24
C CYS A 253 -0.46 -21.47 -7.19
N VAL A 254 0.71 -20.87 -7.43
CA VAL A 254 1.75 -21.48 -8.27
C VAL A 254 2.24 -22.80 -7.67
N ASN A 255 2.55 -22.83 -6.37
CA ASN A 255 3.01 -24.03 -5.67
C ASN A 255 1.97 -25.16 -5.72
N ARG A 256 0.69 -24.82 -5.48
CA ARG A 256 -0.40 -25.80 -5.57
C ARG A 256 -0.61 -26.29 -7.00
N GLY A 257 -0.51 -25.40 -7.98
CA GLY A 257 -0.58 -25.74 -9.40
C GLY A 257 0.54 -26.71 -9.83
N LEU A 258 1.76 -26.48 -9.36
CA LEU A 258 2.90 -27.38 -9.61
C LEU A 258 2.67 -28.75 -8.97
N ALA A 259 2.22 -28.80 -7.71
CA ALA A 259 1.90 -30.05 -7.02
C ALA A 259 0.80 -30.85 -7.76
N ARG A 260 -0.28 -30.17 -8.17
CA ARG A 260 -1.38 -30.76 -8.94
C ARG A 260 -0.93 -31.25 -10.31
N THR A 261 -0.03 -30.53 -10.98
CA THR A 261 0.57 -30.96 -12.25
C THR A 261 1.34 -32.26 -12.06
N ALA A 262 2.15 -32.36 -11.00
CA ALA A 262 2.90 -33.58 -10.66
C ALA A 262 1.98 -34.77 -10.32
N GLU A 263 0.79 -34.52 -9.79
CA GLU A 263 -0.25 -35.53 -9.53
C GLU A 263 -1.06 -35.91 -10.78
N GLY A 264 -0.86 -35.23 -11.92
CA GLY A 264 -1.65 -35.39 -13.14
C GLY A 264 -3.03 -34.72 -13.10
N SER A 265 -3.29 -33.88 -12.11
CA SER A 265 -4.52 -33.09 -11.95
C SER A 265 -4.44 -31.80 -12.77
N PHE A 266 -4.32 -31.93 -14.09
CA PHE A 266 -3.99 -30.82 -14.99
C PHE A 266 -5.01 -29.67 -15.00
N ASP A 267 -6.31 -29.97 -15.08
CA ASP A 267 -7.37 -28.95 -15.05
C ASP A 267 -7.35 -28.12 -13.75
N ALA A 268 -7.10 -28.79 -12.62
CA ALA A 268 -7.03 -28.13 -11.31
C ALA A 268 -5.78 -27.26 -11.19
N ALA A 269 -4.66 -27.68 -11.79
CA ALA A 269 -3.46 -26.86 -11.87
C ALA A 269 -3.65 -25.63 -12.78
N LEU A 270 -4.30 -25.79 -13.94
CA LEU A 270 -4.63 -24.68 -14.83
C LEU A 270 -5.55 -23.66 -14.15
N ALA A 271 -6.52 -24.11 -13.34
CA ALA A 271 -7.35 -23.23 -12.55
C ALA A 271 -6.53 -22.36 -11.57
N ASP A 272 -5.52 -22.93 -10.92
CA ASP A 272 -4.62 -22.19 -10.04
C ASP A 272 -3.77 -21.17 -10.81
N TYR A 273 -3.26 -21.55 -11.98
CA TYR A 273 -2.47 -20.63 -12.81
C TYR A 273 -3.32 -19.49 -13.39
N HIS A 274 -4.55 -19.77 -13.81
CA HIS A 274 -5.48 -18.74 -14.28
C HIS A 274 -5.88 -17.78 -13.16
N ARG A 275 -5.99 -18.26 -11.92
CA ARG A 275 -6.22 -17.40 -10.77
C ARG A 275 -5.11 -16.35 -10.60
N VAL A 276 -3.86 -16.69 -10.88
CA VAL A 276 -2.74 -15.73 -10.87
C VAL A 276 -2.90 -14.67 -11.97
N MET A 277 -3.36 -15.07 -13.16
CA MET A 277 -3.55 -14.15 -14.29
C MET A 277 -4.64 -13.11 -14.05
N GLU A 278 -5.63 -13.40 -13.19
CA GLU A 278 -6.68 -12.44 -12.83
C GLU A 278 -6.12 -11.19 -12.13
N PHE A 279 -4.93 -11.27 -11.54
CA PHE A 279 -4.24 -10.13 -10.93
C PHE A 279 -3.47 -9.27 -11.94
N GLY A 280 -3.54 -9.59 -13.24
CA GLY A 280 -2.79 -8.89 -14.28
C GLY A 280 -1.27 -9.13 -14.22
N ILE A 281 -0.86 -10.16 -13.48
CA ILE A 281 0.54 -10.52 -13.26
C ILE A 281 1.01 -11.40 -14.42
N ALA A 282 1.86 -10.85 -15.29
CA ALA A 282 2.46 -11.57 -16.41
C ALA A 282 3.83 -12.14 -15.99
N LEU A 283 3.82 -13.27 -15.28
CA LEU A 283 5.05 -13.99 -14.94
C LEU A 283 5.44 -14.93 -16.07
N ASP A 284 6.69 -14.81 -16.50
CA ASP A 284 7.36 -15.70 -17.44
C ASP A 284 7.32 -17.17 -16.96
N ILE A 285 7.65 -17.41 -15.69
CA ILE A 285 7.61 -18.74 -15.04
C ILE A 285 6.18 -19.31 -15.01
N LEU A 286 5.15 -18.47 -14.87
CA LEU A 286 3.76 -18.95 -14.89
C LEU A 286 3.39 -19.50 -16.27
N HIS A 287 3.74 -18.76 -17.32
CA HIS A 287 3.53 -19.22 -18.69
C HIS A 287 4.34 -20.47 -19.01
N TYR A 288 5.56 -20.58 -18.49
CA TYR A 288 6.37 -21.80 -18.58
C TYR A 288 5.65 -23.00 -17.98
N ASN A 289 5.17 -22.89 -16.74
CA ASN A 289 4.48 -23.98 -16.03
C ASN A 289 3.16 -24.39 -16.69
N ILE A 290 2.41 -23.44 -17.27
CA ILE A 290 1.22 -23.76 -18.09
C ILE A 290 1.63 -24.52 -19.36
N GLY A 291 2.72 -24.10 -20.00
CA GLY A 291 3.28 -24.79 -21.16
C GLY A 291 3.64 -26.24 -20.85
N CYS A 292 4.35 -26.49 -19.73
CA CYS A 292 4.65 -27.83 -19.23
C CYS A 292 3.37 -28.64 -19.00
N ASN A 293 2.35 -28.03 -18.37
CA ASN A 293 1.07 -28.68 -18.10
C ASN A 293 0.36 -29.15 -19.39
N TYR A 294 0.33 -28.35 -20.45
CA TYR A 294 -0.22 -28.77 -21.74
C TYR A 294 0.66 -29.79 -22.47
N SER A 295 1.98 -29.67 -22.35
CA SER A 295 2.91 -30.67 -22.90
C SER A 295 2.67 -32.06 -22.28
N LEU A 296 2.54 -32.14 -20.96
CA LEU A 296 2.21 -33.39 -20.25
C LEU A 296 0.88 -34.00 -20.70
N GLN A 297 -0.05 -33.18 -21.20
CA GLN A 297 -1.33 -33.62 -21.78
C GLN A 297 -1.24 -34.02 -23.26
N ASN A 298 -0.07 -33.95 -23.89
CA ASN A 298 0.13 -34.13 -25.34
C ASN A 298 -0.62 -33.09 -26.18
N ASP A 299 -0.72 -31.85 -25.70
CA ASP A 299 -1.28 -30.72 -26.45
C ASP A 299 -0.17 -29.77 -26.92
N PRO A 300 0.47 -30.03 -28.07
CA PRO A 300 1.59 -29.23 -28.56
C PRO A 300 1.18 -27.83 -29.02
N GLU A 301 -0.08 -27.61 -29.39
CA GLU A 301 -0.53 -26.29 -29.87
C GLU A 301 -0.56 -25.31 -28.69
N GLU A 302 -1.23 -25.68 -27.60
CA GLU A 302 -1.31 -24.82 -26.40
C GLU A 302 0.03 -24.76 -25.65
N ALA A 303 0.78 -25.86 -25.59
CA ALA A 303 2.10 -25.88 -24.94
C ALA A 303 3.07 -24.87 -25.57
N VAL A 304 3.13 -24.81 -26.91
CA VAL A 304 4.00 -23.88 -27.64
C VAL A 304 3.51 -22.43 -27.54
N VAL A 305 2.18 -22.20 -27.51
CA VAL A 305 1.61 -20.86 -27.28
C VAL A 305 2.07 -20.31 -25.94
N HIS A 306 2.03 -21.11 -24.88
CA HIS A 306 2.41 -20.69 -23.54
C HIS A 306 3.94 -20.59 -23.38
N LEU A 307 4.71 -21.48 -23.99
CA LEU A 307 6.18 -21.36 -24.02
C LEU A 307 6.64 -20.08 -24.70
N ARG A 308 6.03 -19.72 -25.83
CA ARG A 308 6.31 -18.45 -26.51
C ARG A 308 6.04 -17.25 -25.61
N LYS A 309 4.90 -17.22 -24.92
CA LYS A 309 4.58 -16.15 -23.97
C LYS A 309 5.61 -16.07 -22.84
N ALA A 310 6.10 -17.21 -22.34
CA ALA A 310 7.16 -17.23 -21.33
C ALA A 310 8.44 -16.57 -21.85
N LEU A 311 8.90 -16.95 -23.05
CA LEU A 311 10.09 -16.40 -23.70
C LEU A 311 9.94 -14.90 -24.02
N GLU A 312 8.77 -14.47 -24.52
CA GLU A 312 8.46 -13.06 -24.77
C GLU A 312 8.46 -12.22 -23.48
N ASN A 313 8.09 -12.83 -22.34
CA ASN A 313 8.11 -12.21 -21.02
C ASN A 313 9.46 -12.30 -20.31
N GLY A 314 10.51 -12.82 -20.97
CA GLY A 314 11.88 -12.81 -20.45
C GLY A 314 12.35 -14.10 -19.80
N PHE A 315 11.62 -15.22 -19.96
CA PHE A 315 12.13 -16.53 -19.53
C PHE A 315 13.42 -16.85 -20.27
N ASP A 316 14.53 -16.97 -19.55
CA ASP A 316 15.88 -17.04 -20.13
C ASP A 316 16.57 -18.41 -19.95
N GLN A 317 15.91 -19.37 -19.30
CA GLN A 317 16.42 -20.73 -19.07
C GLN A 317 16.22 -21.64 -20.29
N ILE A 318 16.67 -21.19 -21.47
CA ILE A 318 16.46 -21.92 -22.74
C ILE A 318 17.14 -23.29 -22.73
N ASP A 319 18.32 -23.40 -22.10
CA ASP A 319 19.01 -24.69 -21.93
C ASP A 319 18.19 -25.66 -21.07
N HIS A 320 17.47 -25.15 -20.06
CA HIS A 320 16.59 -25.95 -19.22
C HIS A 320 15.41 -26.52 -20.02
N ILE A 321 14.80 -25.73 -20.91
CA ILE A 321 13.71 -26.19 -21.79
C ILE A 321 14.13 -27.45 -22.58
N GLY A 322 15.37 -27.47 -23.08
CA GLY A 322 15.93 -28.58 -23.85
C GLY A 322 16.11 -29.89 -23.07
N GLN A 323 16.19 -29.81 -21.75
CA GLN A 323 16.46 -30.94 -20.85
C GLN A 323 15.26 -31.31 -19.98
N ASP A 324 14.32 -30.39 -19.77
CA ASP A 324 13.17 -30.58 -18.91
C ASP A 324 12.21 -31.62 -19.51
N THR A 325 12.08 -32.74 -18.81
CA THR A 325 11.28 -33.90 -19.22
C THR A 325 9.80 -33.57 -19.39
N ASP A 326 9.29 -32.50 -18.78
CA ASP A 326 7.89 -32.08 -18.96
C ASP A 326 7.58 -31.73 -20.43
N TRP A 327 8.60 -31.41 -21.22
CA TRP A 327 8.48 -31.12 -22.65
C TRP A 327 8.60 -32.35 -23.57
N ASP A 328 8.92 -33.54 -23.05
CA ASP A 328 9.25 -34.70 -23.88
C ASP A 328 8.14 -35.11 -24.86
N ASN A 329 6.88 -34.97 -24.44
CA ASN A 329 5.72 -35.30 -25.26
C ASN A 329 5.58 -34.44 -26.52
N VAL A 330 6.05 -33.19 -26.48
CA VAL A 330 5.89 -32.21 -27.56
C VAL A 330 7.21 -31.79 -28.20
N ARG A 331 8.35 -32.16 -27.61
CA ARG A 331 9.70 -31.78 -28.03
C ARG A 331 10.00 -32.08 -29.50
N ASP A 332 9.47 -33.20 -29.99
CA ASP A 332 9.71 -33.65 -31.36
C ASP A 332 8.80 -33.03 -32.41
N THR A 333 7.79 -32.26 -31.99
CA THR A 333 6.84 -31.60 -32.89
C THR A 333 7.49 -30.48 -33.69
N GLY A 334 6.96 -30.23 -34.89
CA GLY A 334 7.45 -29.13 -35.74
C GLY A 334 7.27 -27.76 -35.08
N ALA A 335 6.15 -27.54 -34.39
CA ALA A 335 5.86 -26.28 -33.72
C ALA A 335 6.87 -25.95 -32.61
N PHE A 336 7.21 -26.93 -31.78
CA PHE A 336 8.21 -26.76 -30.73
C PHE A 336 9.61 -26.49 -31.31
N LYS A 337 10.05 -27.27 -32.30
CA LYS A 337 11.34 -27.09 -32.96
C LYS A 337 11.47 -25.71 -33.60
N MET A 338 10.42 -25.25 -34.28
CA MET A 338 10.38 -23.89 -34.87
C MET A 338 10.49 -22.79 -33.80
N LEU A 339 9.82 -22.94 -32.66
CA LEU A 339 9.93 -21.96 -31.57
C LEU A 339 11.36 -21.93 -30.99
N MET A 340 12.00 -23.08 -30.79
CA MET A 340 13.37 -23.13 -30.26
C MET A 340 14.42 -22.62 -31.26
N GLU A 341 14.15 -22.67 -32.57
CA GLU A 341 14.99 -22.02 -33.58
C GLU A 341 14.87 -20.48 -33.55
N GLU A 342 13.70 -19.96 -33.17
CA GLU A 342 13.44 -18.52 -33.01
C GLU A 342 14.09 -17.95 -31.75
N TYR A 343 14.17 -18.76 -30.69
CA TYR A 343 14.80 -18.43 -29.41
C TYR A 343 15.98 -19.39 -29.11
N PRO A 344 17.11 -19.25 -29.82
CA PRO A 344 18.27 -20.12 -29.61
C PRO A 344 18.94 -19.85 -28.25
N ALA A 345 19.45 -20.91 -27.63
CA ALA A 345 20.23 -20.78 -26.40
C ALA A 345 21.48 -19.89 -26.60
N PRO A 346 21.84 -19.06 -25.60
CA PRO A 346 23.05 -18.24 -25.69
C PRO A 346 24.29 -19.13 -25.78
N PRO A 347 25.27 -18.80 -26.64
CA PRO A 347 26.47 -19.63 -26.77
C PRO A 347 27.31 -19.59 -25.50
N GLY A 348 27.34 -20.70 -24.74
CA GLY A 348 28.25 -20.93 -23.62
C GLY A 348 27.65 -20.97 -22.20
N GLY A 349 26.37 -21.34 -22.02
CA GLY A 349 25.80 -21.60 -20.69
C GLY A 349 26.34 -22.92 -20.11
N ASP A 350 27.12 -22.85 -19.03
CA ASP A 350 27.53 -24.02 -18.25
C ASP A 350 26.29 -24.66 -17.57
N ASP A 351 26.27 -25.99 -17.52
CA ASP A 351 25.25 -26.83 -16.87
C ASP A 351 24.81 -26.26 -15.50
N LEU A 352 23.59 -25.73 -15.43
CA LEU A 352 22.92 -25.49 -14.15
C LEU A 352 22.48 -26.85 -13.57
N PRO A 353 22.60 -27.07 -12.25
CA PRO A 353 22.30 -28.36 -11.64
C PRO A 353 20.84 -28.76 -11.86
N THR A 354 20.63 -30.05 -12.14
CA THR A 354 19.31 -30.62 -12.41
C THR A 354 18.64 -31.08 -11.11
N ARG A 355 17.34 -31.38 -11.16
CA ARG A 355 16.55 -31.90 -10.02
C ARG A 355 17.08 -33.23 -9.44
N SER A 356 18.04 -33.89 -10.09
CA SER A 356 18.74 -35.06 -9.55
C SER A 356 19.90 -34.72 -8.60
N ASP A 357 20.27 -33.44 -8.54
CA ASP A 357 21.36 -32.90 -7.72
C ASP A 357 20.87 -32.26 -6.39
N LEU A 358 19.55 -32.30 -6.13
CA LEU A 358 18.88 -31.97 -4.86
C LEU A 358 18.25 -33.24 -4.28
#